data_AF-A0A968IZ47-F1
#
_entry.id   AF-A0A968IZ47-F1
#
_cell.length_a   1.000
_cell.length_b   1.000
_cell.length_c   1.000
_cell.angle_alpha   90.00
_cell.angle_beta   90.00
_cell.angle_gamma   90.00
#
_symmetry.space_group_name_H-M   'P 1'
#
loop_
_entity.id
_entity.type
_entity.pdbx_description
1 polymer ?
#
loop_
_entity_poly.entity_id
_entity_poly.type
_entity_poly.pdbx_seq_one_letter_code
_entity_poly.pdbx_strand_id
1 'polypeptide(L)'
;MPSLDPKLQPEAFLVWRFRAIDELLFLGDGVAARASFLQAADWAEKAVVGSADGDDLRWVANLSRQTAAFLAQNPASLPARRSAWKSILALARDRKAEARAVLELRALGEEATFVPGQGWQFRRLNPGGAS
;
A
#
# COMPACT_ATOMS: atom_id res chain seq x y z
N MET A 1 6.58 7.81 25.51
CA MET A 1 6.38 6.58 24.71
C MET A 1 7.70 5.83 24.68
N PRO A 2 7.74 4.49 24.77
CA PRO A 2 8.96 3.74 24.53
C PRO A 2 9.49 4.05 23.13
N SER A 3 10.81 4.17 22.99
CA SER A 3 11.48 4.30 21.70
C SER A 3 11.31 3.01 20.89
N LEU A 4 10.98 3.12 19.60
CA LEU A 4 10.95 1.98 18.69
C LEU A 4 12.39 1.62 18.31
N ASP A 5 12.78 0.35 18.45
CA ASP A 5 14.07 -0.18 18.00
C ASP A 5 13.82 -1.45 17.18
N PRO A 6 14.11 -1.47 15.87
CA PRO A 6 13.85 -2.63 15.02
C PRO A 6 14.63 -3.89 15.41
N LYS A 7 15.71 -3.77 16.19
CA LYS A 7 16.47 -4.93 16.70
C LYS A 7 15.81 -5.58 17.92
N LEU A 8 15.07 -4.79 18.69
CA LEU A 8 14.36 -5.25 19.89
C LEU A 8 12.89 -5.56 19.60
N GLN A 9 12.34 -4.97 18.54
CA GLN A 9 10.95 -5.08 18.11
C GLN A 9 10.93 -5.38 16.61
N PRO A 10 11.05 -6.65 16.19
CA PRO A 10 11.17 -7.03 14.79
C PRO A 10 10.02 -6.53 13.90
N GLU A 11 8.85 -6.27 14.48
CA GLU A 11 7.67 -5.75 13.77
C GLU A 11 7.66 -4.22 13.60
N ALA A 12 8.62 -3.48 14.16
CA ALA A 12 8.62 -2.02 14.14
C ALA A 12 8.66 -1.41 12.73
N PHE A 13 9.07 -2.19 11.71
CA PHE A 13 8.97 -1.78 10.31
C PHE A 13 7.52 -1.50 9.85
N LEU A 14 6.52 -2.11 10.51
CA LEU A 14 5.10 -1.96 10.16
C LEU A 14 4.65 -0.50 10.28
N VAL A 15 5.18 0.25 11.25
CA VAL A 15 4.89 1.68 11.41
C VAL A 15 5.23 2.45 10.14
N TRP A 16 6.40 2.17 9.55
CA TRP A 16 6.84 2.81 8.31
C TRP A 16 6.04 2.34 7.10
N ARG A 17 5.64 1.05 7.03
CA ARG A 17 4.76 0.57 5.95
C ARG A 17 3.37 1.20 5.99
N PHE A 18 2.75 1.28 7.16
CA PHE A 18 1.44 1.91 7.29
C PHE A 18 1.51 3.39 6.95
N ARG A 19 2.54 4.09 7.44
CA ARG A 19 2.78 5.48 7.06
C ARG A 19 2.96 5.65 5.54
N ALA A 20 3.73 4.79 4.90
CA ALA A 20 3.94 4.84 3.45
C ALA A 20 2.63 4.64 2.66
N ILE A 21 1.78 3.73 3.12
CA ILE A 21 0.46 3.50 2.55
C ILE A 21 -0.41 4.75 2.72
N ASP A 22 -0.39 5.38 3.90
CA ASP A 22 -1.20 6.57 4.17
C ASP A 22 -0.76 7.76 3.33
N GLU A 23 0.55 7.99 3.24
CA GLU A 23 1.16 9.03 2.40
C GLU A 23 0.78 8.81 0.92
N LEU A 24 0.81 7.56 0.45
CA LEU A 24 0.47 7.24 -0.93
C LEU A 24 -1.02 7.38 -1.24
N LEU A 25 -1.89 6.90 -0.34
CA LEU A 25 -3.32 6.76 -0.60
C LEU A 25 -4.12 8.00 -0.21
N PHE A 26 -3.88 8.52 0.99
CA PHE A 26 -4.69 9.60 1.56
C PHE A 26 -4.08 10.97 1.28
N LEU A 27 -2.74 11.06 1.27
CA LEU A 27 -2.04 12.32 0.97
C LEU A 27 -1.69 12.47 -0.52
N GLY A 28 -1.69 11.37 -1.27
CA GLY A 28 -1.24 11.36 -2.68
C GLY A 28 0.23 11.70 -2.84
N ASP A 29 1.01 11.64 -1.75
CA ASP A 29 2.41 12.00 -1.70
C ASP A 29 3.28 10.76 -1.88
N GLY A 30 3.47 10.35 -3.14
CA GLY A 30 4.31 9.20 -3.45
C GLY A 30 5.80 9.43 -3.20
N VAL A 31 6.26 10.68 -3.05
CA VAL A 31 7.65 10.98 -2.68
C VAL A 31 7.86 10.66 -1.21
N ALA A 32 6.95 11.11 -0.34
CA ALA A 32 6.96 10.75 1.07
C ALA A 32 6.76 9.24 1.24
N ALA A 33 5.78 8.65 0.55
CA ALA A 33 5.53 7.22 0.60
C ALA A 33 6.77 6.40 0.20
N ARG A 34 7.50 6.82 -0.85
CA ARG A 34 8.77 6.20 -1.25
C ARG A 34 9.77 6.21 -0.10
N ALA A 35 9.95 7.36 0.56
CA ALA A 35 10.87 7.48 1.68
C ALA A 35 10.47 6.54 2.85
N SER A 36 9.18 6.50 3.19
CA SER A 36 8.65 5.61 4.23
C SER A 36 8.80 4.13 3.85
N PHE A 37 8.60 3.73 2.60
CA PHE A 37 8.87 2.36 2.13
C PHE A 37 10.36 2.00 2.21
N LEU A 38 11.27 2.92 1.91
CA LEU A 38 12.71 2.69 2.09
C LEU A 38 13.06 2.51 3.57
N GLN A 39 12.47 3.31 4.45
CA GLN A 39 12.69 3.19 5.89
C GLN A 39 12.16 1.87 6.45
N ALA A 40 11.00 1.41 5.96
CA ALA A 40 10.47 0.09 6.30
C ALA A 40 11.40 -1.03 5.85
N ALA A 41 11.97 -0.93 4.65
CA ALA A 41 12.93 -1.92 4.15
C ALA A 41 14.19 -1.99 5.02
N ASP A 42 14.74 -0.85 5.39
CA ASP A 42 15.91 -0.75 6.27
C ASP A 42 15.63 -1.36 7.65
N TRP A 43 14.45 -1.09 8.23
CA TRP A 43 14.09 -1.63 9.54
C TRP A 43 13.82 -3.13 9.51
N ALA A 44 13.15 -3.63 8.47
CA ALA A 44 12.94 -5.07 8.29
C ALA A 44 14.29 -5.81 8.13
N GLU A 45 15.23 -5.26 7.36
CA GLU A 45 16.58 -5.83 7.21
C GLU A 45 17.33 -5.86 8.56
N LYS A 46 17.27 -4.78 9.34
CA LYS A 46 17.90 -4.71 10.67
C LYS A 46 17.28 -5.70 11.67
N ALA A 47 15.98 -5.97 11.55
CA ALA A 47 15.24 -6.91 12.39
C ALA A 47 15.57 -8.38 12.09
N VAL A 48 16.13 -8.70 10.92
CA VAL A 48 16.54 -10.08 10.58
C VAL A 48 17.53 -10.62 11.61
N VAL A 49 18.46 -9.78 12.08
CA VAL A 49 19.47 -10.17 13.07
C VAL A 49 18.81 -10.23 14.45
N GLY A 50 18.41 -11.43 14.85
CA GLY A 50 17.80 -11.70 16.16
C GLY A 50 16.34 -12.17 16.12
N SER A 51 15.77 -12.36 14.93
CA SER A 51 14.40 -12.88 14.77
C SER A 51 14.39 -14.32 14.23
N ALA A 52 13.42 -15.12 14.69
CA ALA A 52 13.12 -16.44 14.13
C ALA A 52 12.50 -16.35 12.72
N ASP A 53 11.93 -15.19 12.36
CA ASP A 53 11.16 -14.95 11.13
C ASP A 53 12.01 -14.26 10.04
N GLY A 54 13.30 -14.59 9.97
CA GLY A 54 14.26 -13.89 9.12
C GLY A 54 13.93 -13.90 7.62
N ASP A 55 13.29 -14.97 7.12
CA ASP A 55 12.86 -15.05 5.71
C ASP A 55 11.70 -14.11 5.39
N ASP A 56 10.70 -14.04 6.26
CA ASP A 56 9.56 -13.13 6.11
C ASP A 56 10.04 -11.67 6.17
N LEU A 57 10.95 -11.35 7.09
CA LEU A 57 11.55 -10.02 7.20
C LEU A 57 12.35 -9.63 5.95
N ARG A 58 13.14 -10.55 5.38
CA ARG A 58 13.84 -10.34 4.11
C ARG A 58 12.86 -10.12 2.95
N TRP A 59 11.78 -10.88 2.90
CA TRP A 59 10.73 -10.70 1.90
C TRP A 59 10.06 -9.33 2.02
N VAL A 60 9.72 -8.91 3.23
CA VAL A 60 9.17 -7.56 3.52
C VAL A 60 10.13 -6.47 3.07
N ALA A 61 11.43 -6.61 3.37
CA ALA A 61 12.45 -5.64 2.97
C ALA A 61 12.51 -5.50 1.44
N ASN A 62 12.56 -6.62 0.73
CA ASN A 62 12.60 -6.65 -0.73
C ASN A 62 11.34 -6.04 -1.36
N LEU A 63 10.16 -6.44 -0.88
CA LEU A 63 8.89 -5.91 -1.35
C LEU A 63 8.81 -4.39 -1.18
N SER A 64 9.23 -3.89 -0.01
CA SER A 64 9.22 -2.45 0.28
C SER A 64 10.18 -1.67 -0.63
N ARG A 65 11.38 -2.22 -0.92
CA ARG A 65 12.33 -1.62 -1.89
C ARG A 65 11.75 -1.58 -3.31
N GLN A 66 11.07 -2.64 -3.74
CA GLN A 66 10.44 -2.69 -5.07
C GLN A 66 9.35 -1.62 -5.21
N THR A 67 8.51 -1.45 -4.18
CA THR A 67 7.50 -0.38 -4.17
C THR A 67 8.15 1.00 -4.21
N ALA A 68 9.21 1.24 -3.42
CA ALA A 68 9.95 2.49 -3.46
C ALA A 68 10.59 2.77 -4.84
N ALA A 69 11.12 1.74 -5.51
CA ALA A 69 11.69 1.85 -6.85
C ALA A 69 10.62 2.21 -7.90
N PHE A 70 9.43 1.62 -7.77
CA PHE A 70 8.29 1.96 -8.63
C PHE A 70 7.83 3.41 -8.43
N LEU A 71 7.71 3.86 -7.17
CA LEU A 71 7.36 5.24 -6.85
C LEU A 71 8.43 6.25 -7.27
N ALA A 72 9.70 5.85 -7.34
CA ALA A 72 10.77 6.72 -7.84
C ALA A 72 10.56 7.13 -9.31
N GLN A 73 9.98 6.23 -10.10
CA GLN A 73 9.70 6.47 -11.53
C GLN A 73 8.35 7.13 -11.76
N ASN A 74 7.42 6.97 -10.81
CA ASN A 74 6.07 7.52 -10.92
C ASN A 74 5.49 7.85 -9.53
N PRO A 75 5.85 9.02 -8.95
CA PRO A 75 5.41 9.38 -7.61
C PRO A 75 3.89 9.57 -7.49
N ALA A 76 3.21 9.99 -8.56
CA ALA A 76 1.75 10.13 -8.59
C ALA A 76 1.03 8.86 -9.08
N SER A 77 1.73 7.71 -9.18
CA SER A 77 1.31 6.54 -9.95
C SER A 77 -0.15 6.16 -9.72
N LEU A 78 -0.99 6.50 -10.71
CA LEU A 78 -2.39 6.09 -10.74
C LEU A 78 -2.52 4.56 -10.65
N PRO A 79 -1.65 3.75 -11.30
CA PRO A 79 -1.61 2.31 -11.05
C PRO A 79 -1.37 1.91 -9.59
N ALA A 80 -0.38 2.52 -8.90
CA ALA A 80 -0.10 2.20 -7.49
C ALA A 80 -1.28 2.56 -6.59
N ARG A 81 -1.86 3.75 -6.79
CA ARG A 81 -3.00 4.24 -6.02
C ARG A 81 -4.23 3.35 -6.24
N ARG A 82 -4.51 2.93 -7.47
CA ARG A 82 -5.59 1.95 -7.74
C ARG A 82 -5.34 0.62 -7.04
N SER A 83 -4.12 0.06 -7.16
CA SER A 83 -3.78 -1.22 -6.53
C SER A 83 -4.03 -1.18 -5.01
N ALA A 84 -3.59 -0.12 -4.35
CA ALA A 84 -3.73 0.03 -2.91
C ALA A 84 -5.20 0.22 -2.49
N TRP A 85 -6.04 0.95 -3.25
CA TRP A 85 -7.48 1.02 -3.00
C TRP A 85 -8.21 -0.32 -3.24
N LYS A 86 -7.79 -1.13 -4.21
CA LYS A 86 -8.32 -2.51 -4.39
C LYS A 86 -8.04 -3.37 -3.17
N SER A 87 -6.83 -3.28 -2.62
CA SER A 87 -6.46 -4.02 -1.41
C SER A 87 -7.33 -3.61 -0.21
N ILE A 88 -7.56 -2.31 -0.03
CA ILE A 88 -8.50 -1.83 1.01
C ILE A 88 -9.90 -2.37 0.77
N LEU A 89 -10.42 -2.29 -0.47
CA LEU A 89 -11.77 -2.74 -0.79
C LEU A 89 -11.97 -4.25 -0.53
N ALA A 90 -10.95 -5.07 -0.82
CA ALA A 90 -10.97 -6.51 -0.58
C ALA A 90 -10.90 -6.86 0.92
N LEU A 91 -10.26 -6.02 1.74
CA LEU A 91 -10.09 -6.24 3.18
C LEU A 91 -11.13 -5.50 4.04
N ALA A 92 -11.93 -4.62 3.43
CA ALA A 92 -12.92 -3.81 4.14
C ALA A 92 -13.95 -4.70 4.85
N ARG A 93 -14.10 -4.50 6.15
CA ARG A 93 -15.09 -5.20 6.99
C ARG A 93 -16.31 -4.33 7.32
N ASP A 94 -16.24 -3.04 7.00
CA ASP A 94 -17.30 -2.08 7.24
C ASP A 94 -17.67 -1.34 5.95
N ARG A 95 -18.94 -0.94 5.86
CA ARG A 95 -19.51 -0.28 4.69
C ARG A 95 -18.88 1.09 4.39
N LYS A 96 -18.28 1.74 5.39
CA LYS A 96 -17.67 3.07 5.21
C LYS A 96 -16.34 2.95 4.48
N ALA A 97 -15.50 2.00 4.87
CA ALA A 97 -14.26 1.67 4.18
C ALA A 97 -14.53 1.20 2.74
N GLU A 98 -15.55 0.35 2.55
CA GLU A 98 -15.98 -0.11 1.23
C GLU A 98 -16.41 1.06 0.32
N ALA A 99 -17.35 1.88 0.79
CA ALA A 99 -17.84 3.03 0.02
C ALA A 99 -16.72 4.01 -0.32
N ARG A 100 -15.78 4.24 0.61
CA ARG A 100 -14.64 5.12 0.35
C ARG A 100 -13.73 4.55 -0.75
N ALA A 101 -13.38 3.27 -0.68
CA ALA A 101 -12.51 2.66 -1.67
C ALA A 101 -13.15 2.62 -3.07
N VAL A 102 -14.46 2.38 -3.16
CA VAL A 102 -15.20 2.46 -4.44
C VAL A 102 -15.15 3.87 -5.04
N LEU A 103 -15.40 4.92 -4.23
CA LEU A 103 -15.35 6.31 -4.69
C LEU A 103 -13.96 6.72 -5.21
N GLU A 104 -12.91 6.29 -4.51
CA GLU A 104 -11.53 6.62 -4.86
C GLU A 104 -11.07 5.88 -6.11
N LEU A 105 -11.43 4.61 -6.27
CA LEU A 105 -11.19 3.87 -7.52
C LEU A 105 -11.86 4.56 -8.70
N ARG A 106 -13.11 5.01 -8.52
CA ARG A 106 -13.85 5.76 -9.55
C ARG A 106 -13.16 7.06 -9.91
N ALA A 107 -12.70 7.83 -8.92
CA ALA A 107 -11.92 9.06 -9.14
C ALA A 107 -10.60 8.80 -9.89
N LEU A 108 -10.03 7.61 -9.74
CA LEU A 108 -8.82 7.14 -10.44
C LEU A 108 -9.11 6.49 -11.80
N GLY A 109 -10.35 6.58 -12.30
CA GLY A 109 -10.78 6.06 -13.59
C GLY A 109 -10.97 4.55 -13.60
N GLU A 110 -11.45 3.97 -12.51
CA GLU A 110 -11.76 2.55 -12.44
C GLU A 110 -13.06 2.30 -11.65
N GLU A 111 -13.94 1.50 -12.22
CA GLU A 111 -15.19 1.13 -11.59
C GLU A 111 -15.05 -0.21 -10.87
N ALA A 112 -15.57 -0.27 -9.63
CA ALA A 112 -15.59 -1.47 -8.81
C ALA A 112 -17.04 -1.93 -8.59
N THR A 113 -17.33 -3.18 -8.93
CA THR A 113 -18.66 -3.77 -8.79
C THR A 113 -18.55 -5.08 -8.01
N PHE A 114 -19.36 -5.24 -6.96
CA PHE A 114 -19.43 -6.50 -6.24
C PHE A 114 -20.35 -7.48 -6.98
N VAL A 115 -19.84 -8.67 -7.27
CA VAL A 115 -20.62 -9.75 -7.86
C VAL A 115 -20.72 -10.89 -6.84
N PRO A 116 -21.93 -11.24 -6.37
CA PRO A 116 -22.12 -12.34 -5.43
C PRO A 116 -21.50 -13.64 -5.95
N GLY A 117 -20.69 -14.30 -5.10
CA GLY A 117 -19.96 -15.53 -5.45
C GLY A 117 -18.66 -15.32 -6.25
N GLN A 118 -18.42 -14.13 -6.80
CA GLN A 118 -17.18 -13.81 -7.55
C GLN A 118 -16.35 -12.70 -6.90
N GLY A 119 -16.90 -11.96 -5.93
CA GLY A 119 -16.22 -10.87 -5.25
C GLY A 119 -16.18 -9.59 -6.08
N TRP A 120 -15.18 -8.73 -5.80
CA TRP A 120 -15.02 -7.45 -6.47
C TRP A 120 -14.47 -7.60 -7.89
N GLN A 121 -15.15 -6.99 -8.85
CA GLN A 121 -14.72 -6.87 -10.24
C GLN A 121 -14.34 -5.43 -10.54
N PHE A 122 -13.29 -5.24 -11.36
CA PHE A 122 -12.72 -3.94 -11.64
C PHE A 122 -12.67 -3.68 -13.15
N ARG A 123 -13.20 -2.52 -13.58
CA ARG A 123 -13.24 -2.12 -14.98
C ARG A 123 -12.63 -0.74 -15.17
N ARG A 124 -11.67 -0.61 -16.09
CA ARG A 124 -11.07 0.69 -16.42
C ARG A 124 -12.09 1.57 -17.14
N LEU A 125 -12.24 2.81 -16.69
CA LEU A 125 -13.04 3.83 -17.36
C LEU A 125 -12.13 4.51 -18.39
N ASN A 126 -12.44 4.33 -19.69
CA ASN A 126 -11.72 5.05 -20.75
C ASN A 126 -12.09 6.54 -20.70
N PRO A 127 -11.13 7.47 -20.85
CA PRO A 127 -11.40 8.91 -20.82
C PRO A 127 -12.08 9.45 -22.10
N GLY A 128 -12.82 8.63 -22.86
CA GLY A 128 -13.30 9.01 -24.21
C GLY A 128 -14.61 8.36 -24.64
N GLY A 129 -15.55 8.14 -23.72
CA GLY A 129 -16.86 7.55 -24.01
C GLY A 129 -18.01 8.57 -23.92
N ALA A 130 -17.88 9.71 -24.61
CA ALA A 130 -19.00 10.58 -24.93
C ALA A 130 -18.91 10.89 -26.43
N SER A 131 -19.60 10.07 -27.22
CA SER A 131 -19.95 10.32 -28.62
C SER A 131 -21.42 9.96 -28.78
#